data_AF-A0AAU9WL80-F1
#
_entry.id   AF-A0AAU9WL80-F1
#
_cell.length_a   1.000
_cell.length_b   1.000
_cell.length_c   1.000
_cell.angle_alpha   90.00
_cell.angle_beta   90.00
_cell.angle_gamma   90.00
#
_symmetry.space_group_name_H-M   'P 1'
#
loop_
_entity.id
_entity.type
_entity.pdbx_description
1 polymer ?
#
loop_
_entity_poly.entity_id
_entity_poly.type
_entity_poly.pdbx_seq_one_letter_code
_entity_poly.pdbx_strand_id
1 'polypeptide(L)'
;MVLHCVLISGYKPLTNPKHKPSSDGCGSMGIKLDTSNFAGFTRCCDLHDICYDTCNNDRTQCDDDFKSCLDNECLLTGLGNRLPKKQLDACQTSADLMYSGTLALGCASYKEAQRNACLCNGRTITKKEMEELERNEEL
;
A
#
# COMPACT_ATOMS: atom_id res chain seq x y z
N MET A 1 7.22 8.20 3.94
CA MET A 1 7.62 9.20 2.92
C MET A 1 6.38 9.83 2.25
N VAL A 2 5.74 10.83 2.90
CA VAL A 2 4.61 11.62 2.34
C VAL A 2 5.14 12.76 1.47
N LEU A 3 5.41 12.56 0.17
CA LEU A 3 6.19 13.62 -0.52
C LEU A 3 5.98 13.74 -2.03
N HIS A 4 4.91 13.19 -2.63
CA HIS A 4 4.80 13.27 -4.10
C HIS A 4 4.51 14.69 -4.59
N CYS A 5 3.41 15.38 -4.22
CA CYS A 5 3.18 16.76 -4.70
C CYS A 5 4.25 17.77 -4.23
N VAL A 6 4.85 17.55 -3.04
CA VAL A 6 5.79 18.49 -2.42
C VAL A 6 7.15 18.42 -3.08
N LEU A 7 7.70 17.21 -3.29
CA LEU A 7 8.99 17.06 -3.99
C LEU A 7 8.88 17.53 -5.44
N ILE A 8 7.80 17.14 -6.10
CA ILE A 8 7.68 17.22 -7.55
C ILE A 8 7.28 18.61 -8.04
N SER A 9 6.45 19.34 -7.29
CA SER A 9 5.90 20.63 -7.75
C SER A 9 5.97 21.75 -6.71
N GLY A 10 6.52 21.48 -5.52
CA GLY A 10 6.55 22.46 -4.42
C GLY A 10 5.19 22.77 -3.81
N TYR A 11 4.14 22.03 -4.19
CA TYR A 11 2.78 22.22 -3.69
C TYR A 11 2.46 21.20 -2.61
N LYS A 12 1.76 21.64 -1.56
CA LYS A 12 1.17 20.72 -0.60
C LYS A 12 0.04 19.93 -1.28
N PRO A 13 -0.02 18.61 -1.14
CA PRO A 13 -1.14 17.83 -1.63
C PRO A 13 -2.41 18.23 -0.88
N LEU A 14 -3.50 18.37 -1.63
CA LEU A 14 -4.83 18.59 -1.09
C LEU A 14 -5.69 17.36 -1.42
N THR A 15 -6.53 16.93 -0.48
CA THR A 15 -7.47 15.83 -0.74
C THR A 15 -8.36 16.16 -1.93
N ASN A 16 -8.46 15.25 -2.89
CA ASN A 16 -9.39 15.36 -4.00
C ASN A 16 -10.81 14.99 -3.51
N PRO A 17 -11.76 15.94 -3.42
CA PRO A 17 -13.09 15.68 -2.86
C PRO A 17 -13.94 14.74 -3.73
N LYS A 18 -13.51 14.47 -4.97
CA LYS A 18 -14.19 13.54 -5.88
C LYS A 18 -13.62 12.12 -5.79
N HIS A 19 -12.47 11.95 -5.13
CA HIS A 19 -11.84 10.64 -4.97
C HIS A 19 -12.45 9.88 -3.81
N LYS A 20 -12.67 8.58 -4.00
CA LYS A 20 -13.07 7.66 -2.94
C LYS A 20 -12.02 6.57 -2.88
N PRO A 21 -11.33 6.40 -1.74
CA PRO A 21 -10.38 5.31 -1.57
C PRO A 21 -11.00 3.97 -1.93
N SER A 22 -10.24 3.15 -2.65
CA SER A 22 -10.68 1.84 -3.13
C SER A 22 -9.59 0.78 -2.89
N SER A 23 -9.97 -0.48 -3.05
CA SER A 23 -9.07 -1.63 -2.95
C SER A 23 -9.38 -2.64 -4.05
N ASP A 24 -8.34 -3.33 -4.51
CA ASP A 24 -8.44 -4.49 -5.41
C ASP A 24 -8.00 -5.82 -4.76
N GLY A 25 -7.75 -5.78 -3.45
CA GLY A 25 -7.37 -6.90 -2.60
C GLY A 25 -5.86 -7.12 -2.58
N CYS A 26 -5.43 -8.38 -2.48
CA CYS A 26 -4.00 -8.71 -2.46
C CYS A 26 -3.41 -8.78 -3.88
N GLY A 27 -3.53 -7.70 -4.63
CA GLY A 27 -3.03 -7.58 -5.99
C GLY A 27 -2.12 -6.36 -6.19
N SER A 28 -1.23 -6.44 -7.17
CA SER A 28 -0.53 -5.27 -7.68
C SER A 28 0.00 -5.57 -9.08
N MET A 29 -0.06 -4.58 -9.98
CA MET A 29 0.49 -4.68 -11.35
C MET A 29 0.02 -5.91 -12.14
N GLY A 30 -1.25 -6.33 -11.95
CA GLY A 30 -1.83 -7.48 -12.65
C GLY A 30 -1.46 -8.85 -12.06
N ILE A 31 -0.70 -8.90 -10.97
CA ILE A 31 -0.45 -10.11 -10.19
C ILE A 31 -1.43 -10.12 -9.01
N LYS A 32 -2.13 -11.23 -8.81
CA LYS A 32 -2.92 -11.48 -7.60
C LYS A 32 -2.26 -12.57 -6.78
N LEU A 33 -2.04 -12.29 -5.51
CA LEU A 33 -1.55 -13.28 -4.55
C LEU A 33 -2.73 -14.10 -4.05
N ASP A 34 -2.59 -15.42 -4.13
CA ASP A 34 -3.54 -16.34 -3.53
C ASP A 34 -3.36 -16.32 -2.00
N THR A 35 -4.33 -15.71 -1.33
CA THR A 35 -4.40 -15.62 0.13
C THR A 35 -5.41 -16.59 0.75
N SER A 36 -5.90 -17.58 -0.02
CA SER A 36 -6.89 -18.56 0.44
C SER A 36 -6.48 -19.33 1.70
N ASN A 37 -5.18 -19.56 1.89
CA ASN A 37 -4.64 -20.23 3.08
C ASN A 37 -4.67 -19.37 4.35
N PHE A 38 -4.82 -18.04 4.21
CA PHE A 38 -4.84 -17.08 5.31
C PHE A 38 -5.89 -16.00 5.04
N ALA A 39 -7.17 -16.33 5.26
CA ALA A 39 -8.31 -15.48 4.92
C ALA A 39 -8.24 -14.04 5.50
N GLY A 40 -7.54 -13.86 6.62
CA GLY A 40 -7.29 -12.54 7.22
C GLY A 40 -6.40 -11.63 6.37
N PHE A 41 -5.56 -12.18 5.49
CA PHE A 41 -4.62 -11.39 4.69
C PHE A 41 -5.31 -10.52 3.67
N THR A 42 -6.43 -10.97 3.07
CA THR A 42 -7.21 -10.13 2.14
C THR A 42 -7.65 -8.84 2.81
N ARG A 43 -8.14 -8.92 4.06
CA ARG A 43 -8.52 -7.74 4.84
C ARG A 43 -7.34 -6.79 5.07
N CYS A 44 -6.15 -7.32 5.33
CA CYS A 44 -4.95 -6.49 5.49
C CYS A 44 -4.56 -5.78 4.19
N CYS A 45 -4.66 -6.45 3.05
CA CYS A 45 -4.46 -5.83 1.74
C CYS A 45 -5.49 -4.72 1.49
N ASP A 46 -6.77 -4.98 1.81
CA ASP A 46 -7.82 -3.98 1.64
C ASP A 46 -7.53 -2.70 2.45
N LEU A 47 -7.03 -2.86 3.69
CA LEU A 47 -6.64 -1.73 4.53
C LEU A 47 -5.40 -0.99 3.98
N HIS A 48 -4.43 -1.72 3.43
CA HIS A 48 -3.22 -1.15 2.84
C HIS A 48 -3.53 -0.34 1.58
N ASP A 49 -4.35 -0.88 0.69
CA ASP A 49 -4.82 -0.20 -0.53
C ASP A 49 -5.54 1.10 -0.17
N ILE A 50 -6.47 1.05 0.79
CA ILE A 50 -7.19 2.24 1.26
C ILE A 50 -6.24 3.26 1.87
N CYS A 51 -5.21 2.81 2.59
CA CYS A 51 -4.19 3.69 3.15
C CYS A 51 -3.39 4.39 2.05
N TYR A 52 -2.95 3.64 1.03
CA TYR A 52 -2.27 4.16 -0.15
C TYR A 52 -3.15 5.11 -0.98
N ASP A 53 -4.44 4.81 -1.07
CA ASP A 53 -5.42 5.57 -1.86
C ASP A 53 -6.08 6.72 -1.08
N THR A 54 -5.60 6.97 0.14
CA THR A 54 -5.95 8.14 0.94
C THR A 54 -4.89 9.21 0.80
N CYS A 55 -5.30 10.40 0.35
CA CYS A 55 -4.38 11.48 0.08
C CYS A 55 -3.52 11.86 1.29
N ASN A 56 -2.21 11.95 1.07
CA ASN A 56 -1.21 12.41 2.03
C ASN A 56 -1.00 11.49 3.25
N ASN A 57 -1.48 10.25 3.20
CA ASN A 57 -1.07 9.22 4.17
C ASN A 57 0.41 8.87 4.00
N ASP A 58 1.11 8.53 5.09
CA ASP A 58 2.52 8.16 5.00
C ASP A 58 2.69 6.72 4.52
N ARG A 59 3.39 6.55 3.39
CA ARG A 59 3.67 5.22 2.83
C ARG A 59 4.30 4.26 3.84
N THR A 60 5.30 4.73 4.60
CA THR A 60 6.00 3.90 5.59
C THR A 60 5.05 3.50 6.70
N GLN A 61 4.21 4.42 7.18
CA GLN A 61 3.16 4.07 8.14
C GLN A 61 2.16 3.06 7.57
N CYS A 62 1.70 3.24 6.33
CA CYS A 62 0.82 2.27 5.67
C CYS A 62 1.47 0.88 5.58
N ASP A 63 2.75 0.82 5.19
CA ASP A 63 3.52 -0.42 5.08
C ASP A 63 3.71 -1.09 6.45
N ASP A 64 4.03 -0.33 7.49
CA ASP A 64 4.19 -0.82 8.87
C ASP A 64 2.86 -1.32 9.47
N ASP A 65 1.77 -0.60 9.22
CA ASP A 65 0.42 -1.00 9.63
C ASP A 65 -0.02 -2.28 8.90
N PHE A 66 0.34 -2.42 7.63
CA PHE A 66 0.10 -3.62 6.85
C PHE A 66 0.86 -4.83 7.42
N LYS A 67 2.15 -4.68 7.71
CA LYS A 67 2.94 -5.73 8.36
C LYS A 67 2.34 -6.13 9.70
N SER A 68 1.98 -5.15 10.52
CA SER A 68 1.34 -5.36 11.80
C SER A 68 0.00 -6.09 11.67
N CYS A 69 -0.80 -5.77 10.64
CA CYS A 69 -2.04 -6.47 10.34
C CYS A 69 -1.78 -7.94 10.00
N LEU A 70 -0.86 -8.23 9.08
CA LEU A 70 -0.53 -9.60 8.68
C LEU A 70 -0.04 -10.44 9.86
N ASP A 71 0.87 -9.89 10.67
CA ASP A 71 1.39 -10.56 11.86
C ASP A 71 0.28 -10.82 12.87
N ASN A 72 -0.63 -9.86 13.07
CA ASN A 72 -1.80 -10.03 13.92
C ASN A 72 -2.76 -11.07 13.37
N GLU A 73 -2.95 -11.22 12.05
CA GLU A 73 -3.77 -12.30 11.50
C GLU A 73 -3.13 -13.67 11.75
N CYS A 74 -1.80 -13.79 11.63
CA CYS A 74 -1.07 -15.00 12.03
C CYS A 74 -1.19 -15.29 13.52
N LEU A 75 -1.13 -14.25 14.36
CA LEU A 75 -1.27 -14.36 15.80
C LEU A 75 -2.71 -14.61 16.22
N LEU A 76 -3.74 -13.99 15.65
CA LEU A 76 -5.15 -14.17 16.02
C LEU A 76 -5.66 -15.54 15.57
N THR A 77 -5.24 -16.00 14.39
CA THR A 77 -5.42 -17.39 13.96
C THR A 77 -4.64 -18.36 14.87
N GLY A 78 -3.55 -17.90 15.51
CA GLY A 78 -2.73 -18.67 16.46
C GLY A 78 -3.13 -18.56 17.95
N LEU A 79 -3.76 -17.46 18.37
CA LEU A 79 -4.11 -17.09 19.76
C LEU A 79 -5.44 -17.72 20.15
N GLY A 80 -6.30 -18.00 19.17
CA GLY A 80 -7.46 -18.87 19.31
C GLY A 80 -7.12 -20.34 19.01
N ASN A 81 -6.10 -20.92 19.65
CA ASN A 81 -5.79 -22.37 19.69
C ASN A 81 -6.10 -23.17 18.40
N ARG A 82 -5.09 -23.51 17.55
CA ARG A 82 -5.00 -24.82 16.81
C ARG A 82 -4.00 -24.91 15.63
N LEU A 83 -3.26 -23.87 15.24
CA LEU A 83 -2.28 -24.04 14.14
C LEU A 83 -1.03 -24.82 14.62
N PRO A 84 -0.62 -25.91 13.95
CA PRO A 84 0.68 -26.53 14.17
C PRO A 84 1.80 -25.52 13.91
N LYS A 85 2.94 -25.64 14.63
CA LYS A 85 4.10 -24.74 14.47
C LYS A 85 4.47 -24.49 13.00
N LYS A 86 4.47 -25.53 12.16
CA LYS A 86 4.77 -25.43 10.72
C LYS A 86 3.81 -24.49 9.97
N GLN A 87 2.53 -24.45 10.33
CA GLN A 87 1.55 -23.54 9.72
C GLN A 87 1.73 -22.09 10.21
N LEU A 88 2.11 -21.91 11.49
CA LEU A 88 2.47 -20.60 12.02
C LEU A 88 3.72 -20.04 11.32
N ASP A 89 4.78 -20.86 11.21
CA ASP A 89 6.01 -20.49 10.50
C ASP A 89 5.72 -20.13 9.03
N ALA A 90 4.84 -20.89 8.37
CA ALA A 90 4.39 -20.59 7.01
C ALA A 90 3.62 -19.26 6.93
N CYS A 91 2.73 -18.99 7.89
CA CYS A 91 1.99 -17.72 7.96
C CYS A 91 2.94 -16.53 8.10
N GLN A 92 3.88 -16.60 9.05
CA GLN A 92 4.87 -15.55 9.28
C GLN A 92 5.74 -15.33 8.04
N THR A 93 6.21 -16.42 7.41
CA THR A 93 7.00 -16.34 6.18
C THR A 93 6.20 -15.68 5.05
N SER A 94 4.91 -16.01 4.89
CA SER A 94 4.04 -15.35 3.92
C SER A 94 3.84 -13.87 4.24
N ALA A 95 3.66 -13.50 5.51
CA ALA A 95 3.55 -12.11 5.93
C ALA A 95 4.82 -11.31 5.61
N ASP A 96 6.00 -11.87 5.91
CA ASP A 96 7.30 -11.26 5.58
C ASP A 96 7.48 -11.08 4.07
N LEU A 97 7.07 -12.07 3.27
CA LEU A 97 7.17 -12.00 1.81
C LEU A 97 6.26 -10.89 1.24
N MET A 98 5.02 -10.80 1.72
CA MET A 98 4.08 -9.76 1.28
C MET A 98 4.58 -8.36 1.64
N TYR A 99 5.08 -8.18 2.87
CA TYR A 99 5.68 -6.92 3.30
C TYR A 99 6.95 -6.57 2.49
N SER A 100 7.82 -7.54 2.24
CA SER A 100 8.99 -7.33 1.36
C SER A 100 8.57 -6.91 -0.05
N GLY A 101 7.45 -7.41 -0.54
CA GLY A 101 6.83 -6.99 -1.79
C GLY A 101 6.45 -5.51 -1.81
N THR A 102 5.89 -4.97 -0.72
CA THR A 102 5.55 -3.53 -0.65
C THR A 102 6.79 -2.65 -0.64
N LEU A 103 7.87 -3.09 0.01
CA LEU A 103 9.15 -2.38 0.00
C LEU A 103 9.80 -2.35 -1.40
N ALA A 104 9.74 -3.46 -2.13
CA ALA A 104 10.36 -3.57 -3.45
C ALA A 104 9.53 -2.90 -4.56
N LEU A 105 8.20 -3.03 -4.51
CA LEU A 105 7.31 -2.68 -5.62
C LEU A 105 6.27 -1.61 -5.28
N GLY A 106 6.04 -1.35 -3.99
CA GLY A 106 4.94 -0.49 -3.51
C GLY A 106 5.13 1.00 -3.81
N CYS A 107 6.34 1.45 -4.13
CA CYS A 107 6.60 2.86 -4.46
C CYS A 107 5.77 3.32 -5.67
N ALA A 108 5.76 2.56 -6.76
CA ALA A 108 5.01 2.92 -7.97
C ALA A 108 3.49 2.91 -7.70
N SER A 109 2.98 1.86 -7.03
CA SER A 109 1.57 1.74 -6.67
C SER A 109 1.09 2.86 -5.75
N TYR A 110 1.88 3.21 -4.73
CA TYR A 110 1.59 4.32 -3.82
C TYR A 110 1.50 5.64 -4.57
N LYS A 111 2.46 5.93 -5.44
CA LYS A 111 2.49 7.19 -6.20
C LYS A 111 1.30 7.31 -7.15
N GLU A 112 0.93 6.22 -7.81
CA GLU A 112 -0.26 6.16 -8.65
C GLU A 112 -1.56 6.38 -7.84
N ALA A 113 -1.67 5.76 -6.67
CA ALA A 113 -2.80 5.97 -5.76
C ALA A 113 -2.87 7.44 -5.29
N GLN A 114 -1.75 8.01 -4.84
CA GLN A 114 -1.65 9.41 -4.43
C GLN A 114 -1.97 10.39 -5.57
N ARG A 115 -1.58 10.08 -6.82
CA ARG A 115 -1.93 10.88 -8.00
C ARG A 115 -3.45 10.99 -8.15
N ASN A 116 -4.19 9.92 -7.91
CA ASN A 116 -5.65 9.91 -8.03
C ASN A 116 -6.32 10.59 -6.82
N ALA A 117 -5.78 10.32 -5.62
CA ALA A 117 -6.33 10.78 -4.36
C ALA A 117 -6.08 12.25 -4.04
N CYS A 118 -5.00 12.83 -4.58
CA CYS A 118 -4.59 14.20 -4.29
C CYS A 118 -4.74 15.15 -5.48
N LEU A 119 -4.89 16.43 -5.14
CA LEU A 119 -4.74 17.57 -6.03
C LEU A 119 -3.40 18.25 -5.72
N CYS A 120 -2.57 18.43 -6.74
CA CYS A 120 -1.39 19.30 -6.67
C CYS A 120 -1.76 20.62 -7.36
N ASN A 121 -1.63 21.75 -6.65
CA ASN A 121 -2.05 23.07 -7.15
C ASN A 121 -3.52 23.12 -7.62
N GLY A 122 -4.42 22.49 -6.86
CA GLY A 122 -5.85 22.49 -7.15
C GLY A 122 -6.30 21.59 -8.31
N ARG A 123 -5.40 20.81 -8.93
CA ARG A 123 -5.75 19.83 -9.98
C ARG A 123 -5.04 18.51 -9.79
N THR A 124 -5.62 17.45 -10.34
CA THR A 124 -4.95 16.16 -10.50
C THR A 124 -3.84 16.31 -11.55
N ILE A 125 -2.64 15.79 -11.26
CA ILE A 125 -1.57 15.70 -12.26
C ILE A 125 -1.79 14.46 -13.13
N THR A 126 -1.45 14.56 -14.41
CA THR A 126 -1.52 13.44 -15.34
C THR A 126 -0.41 12.42 -15.06
N LYS A 127 -0.60 11.17 -15.50
CA LYS A 127 0.45 10.14 -15.43
C LYS A 127 1.74 10.57 -16.14
N LYS A 128 1.61 11.22 -17.30
CA LYS A 128 2.75 11.77 -18.05
C LYS A 128 3.50 12.85 -17.27
N GLU A 129 2.78 13.79 -16.64
CA GLU A 129 3.39 14.81 -15.77
C GLU A 129 4.12 14.15 -14.59
N MET A 130 3.52 13.18 -13.92
CA MET A 130 4.15 12.43 -12.83
C MET A 130 5.45 11.74 -13.29
N GLU A 131 5.41 10.98 -14.39
CA GLU A 131 6.59 10.29 -14.95
C GLU A 131 7.69 11.25 -15.42
N GLU A 132 7.32 12.42 -15.97
CA GLU A 132 8.28 13.47 -16.35
C GLU A 132 9.00 14.04 -15.15
N LEU A 133 8.30 14.22 -14.03
CA LEU A 133 8.85 14.82 -12.83
C LEU A 133 9.76 13.84 -12.07
N GLU A 134 9.42 12.55 -12.06
CA GLU A 134 10.29 11.51 -11.51
C GLU A 134 11.63 11.40 -12.23
N ARG A 135 11.62 11.46 -13.58
CA ARG A 135 12.88 11.44 -14.37
C ARG A 135 13.78 12.63 -14.09
N ASN A 136 13.22 13.76 -13.66
CA ASN A 136 13.99 14.96 -13.36
C ASN A 136 14.56 14.97 -11.93
N GLU A 137 14.08 14.12 -11.02
CA GLU A 137 14.64 13.94 -9.67
C GLU A 137 15.84 12.98 -9.64
N GLU A 138 15.99 12.14 -10.67
CA GLU A 138 17.11 11.20 -10.83
C GLU A 138 18.35 11.84 -11.50
N LEU A 139 18.29 13.14 -11.83
CA LEU A 139 19.34 13.97 -12.45
C LEU A 139 19.89 15.01 -11.47
#